data_AF-A0A6G9HGL4-F1
#
_entry.id   AF-A0A6G9HGL4-F1
#
_cell.length_a   1.000
_cell.length_b   1.000
_cell.length_c   1.000
_cell.angle_alpha   90.00
_cell.angle_beta   90.00
_cell.angle_gamma   90.00
#
_symmetry.space_group_name_H-M   'P 1'
#
loop_
_entity.id
_entity.type
_entity.pdbx_description
1 polymer ?
#
loop_
_entity_poly.entity_id
_entity_poly.type
_entity_poly.pdbx_seq_one_letter_code
_entity_poly.pdbx_strand_id
1 'polypeptide(L)'
;MELKKDKKIAIHAYKFNGWLYRTWEFPQVVEETDEYVCVSNQGARIITNRIGSDRHYKSKVVEPSLWYFFKNEWFNLIYQQRSNHMRVYINIASPYIYEQDTIKYIDFDIDFTNNAFEKKHALRKIDINEFEYHSKLLNYPNALKNKIIITAHNIEQKFINGELDKYFNNNLLNKSGEKYNAKKRLLQGKNKQNKSVYRSKEI
;
A
#
# COMPACT_ATOMS: atom_id res chain seq x y z
N MET A 1 -15.03 19.12 6.78
CA MET A 1 -15.42 18.52 5.48
C MET A 1 -15.26 17.02 5.62
N GLU A 2 -16.32 16.26 5.40
CA GLU A 2 -16.38 14.82 5.74
C GLU A 2 -16.10 13.96 4.51
N LEU A 3 -15.28 12.91 4.63
CA LEU A 3 -14.97 11.97 3.56
C LEU A 3 -16.15 11.00 3.39
N LYS A 4 -17.21 11.49 2.74
CA LYS A 4 -18.42 10.71 2.49
C LYS A 4 -18.13 9.55 1.53
N LYS A 5 -18.73 8.40 1.81
CA LYS A 5 -18.75 7.23 0.93
C LYS A 5 -19.17 7.62 -0.50
N ASP A 6 -18.55 6.98 -1.48
CA ASP A 6 -18.73 7.16 -2.93
C ASP A 6 -18.26 8.52 -3.50
N LYS A 7 -17.77 9.43 -2.64
CA LYS A 7 -17.13 10.67 -3.10
C LYS A 7 -15.85 10.35 -3.88
N LYS A 8 -15.67 11.01 -5.02
CA LYS A 8 -14.40 11.01 -5.75
C LYS A 8 -13.49 12.10 -5.21
N ILE A 9 -12.25 11.75 -4.94
CA ILE A 9 -11.23 12.65 -4.38
C ILE A 9 -9.97 12.63 -5.24
N ALA A 10 -8.99 13.46 -4.89
CA ALA A 10 -7.62 13.31 -5.36
C ALA A 10 -6.73 12.71 -4.26
N ILE A 11 -5.60 12.13 -4.65
CA ILE A 11 -4.54 11.68 -3.76
C ILE A 11 -3.23 12.25 -4.27
N HIS A 12 -2.49 12.93 -3.40
CA HIS A 12 -1.19 13.53 -3.70
C HIS A 12 -0.10 12.91 -2.82
N ALA A 13 0.96 12.42 -3.48
CA ALA A 13 2.16 11.96 -2.82
C ALA A 13 3.27 13.01 -2.99
N TYR A 14 3.75 13.53 -1.88
CA TYR A 14 4.83 14.49 -1.80
C TYR A 14 6.13 13.81 -1.35
N LYS A 15 7.28 14.36 -1.73
CA LYS A 15 8.55 14.07 -1.04
C LYS A 15 8.74 15.09 0.10
N PHE A 16 9.68 14.79 1.00
CA PHE A 16 9.89 15.58 2.23
C PHE A 16 10.13 17.09 1.98
N ASN A 17 10.74 17.45 0.86
CA ASN A 17 10.98 18.83 0.46
C ASN A 17 9.73 19.55 -0.13
N GLY A 18 8.55 18.94 -0.08
CA GLY A 18 7.31 19.48 -0.63
C GLY A 18 7.12 19.23 -2.13
N TRP A 19 7.98 18.44 -2.77
CA TRP A 19 7.83 18.13 -4.18
C TRP A 19 6.67 17.15 -4.42
N LEU A 20 5.66 17.58 -5.19
CA LEU A 20 4.55 16.73 -5.66
C LEU A 20 5.02 15.82 -6.81
N TYR A 21 5.37 14.58 -6.47
CA TYR A 21 5.91 13.63 -7.44
C TYR A 21 4.84 12.74 -8.09
N ARG A 22 3.68 12.55 -7.43
CA ARG A 22 2.59 11.74 -7.99
C ARG A 22 1.19 12.17 -7.53
N THR A 23 0.25 12.13 -8.46
CA THR A 23 -1.17 12.40 -8.23
C THR A 23 -2.03 11.26 -8.79
N TRP A 24 -3.05 10.89 -8.05
CA TRP A 24 -4.17 10.07 -8.52
C TRP A 24 -5.45 10.88 -8.46
N GLU A 25 -6.15 10.97 -9.59
CA GLU A 25 -7.44 11.63 -9.67
C GLU A 25 -8.57 10.61 -9.79
N PHE A 26 -9.67 10.91 -9.09
CA PHE A 26 -10.88 10.11 -9.05
C PHE A 26 -10.84 8.75 -8.31
N PRO A 27 -9.91 8.47 -7.37
CA PRO A 27 -10.18 7.46 -6.34
C PRO A 27 -11.53 7.71 -5.66
N GLN A 28 -12.27 6.65 -5.41
CA GLN A 28 -13.59 6.70 -4.78
C GLN A 28 -13.48 6.27 -3.31
N VAL A 29 -14.03 7.07 -2.39
CA VAL A 29 -14.10 6.72 -0.96
C VAL A 29 -15.02 5.52 -0.78
N VAL A 30 -14.51 4.48 -0.10
CA VAL A 30 -15.25 3.25 0.21
C VAL A 30 -15.80 3.29 1.63
N GLU A 31 -14.97 3.70 2.58
CA GLU A 31 -15.31 3.84 3.99
C GLU A 31 -14.36 4.82 4.69
N GLU A 32 -14.88 5.51 5.70
CA GLU A 32 -14.11 6.27 6.68
C GLU A 32 -14.46 5.74 8.06
N THR A 33 -13.45 5.58 8.90
CA THR A 33 -13.56 5.17 10.31
C THR A 33 -12.76 6.13 11.20
N ASP A 34 -12.78 5.92 12.50
CA ASP A 34 -11.92 6.64 13.44
C ASP A 34 -10.42 6.27 13.28
N GLU A 35 -10.11 5.18 12.57
CA GLU A 35 -8.74 4.68 12.40
C GLU A 35 -8.17 5.04 11.02
N TYR A 36 -8.98 4.97 9.96
CA TYR A 36 -8.51 5.10 8.59
C TYR A 36 -9.58 5.59 7.61
N VAL A 37 -9.14 5.99 6.42
CA VAL A 37 -9.95 6.17 5.22
C VAL A 37 -9.52 5.13 4.19
N CYS A 38 -10.49 4.43 3.61
CA CYS A 38 -10.27 3.45 2.56
C CYS A 38 -10.85 3.97 1.24
N VAL A 39 -10.07 3.84 0.17
CA VAL A 39 -10.46 4.27 -1.17
C VAL A 39 -10.22 3.17 -2.20
N SER A 40 -11.12 3.08 -3.17
CA SER A 40 -10.92 2.29 -4.38
C SER A 40 -10.18 3.12 -5.42
N ASN A 41 -9.04 2.61 -5.88
CA ASN A 41 -8.23 3.28 -6.90
C ASN A 41 -8.50 2.76 -8.32
N GLN A 42 -9.53 1.91 -8.50
CA GLN A 42 -9.85 1.33 -9.81
C GLN A 42 -10.29 2.41 -10.80
N GLY A 43 -9.64 2.47 -11.96
CA GLY A 43 -9.96 3.45 -13.00
C GLY A 43 -9.48 4.87 -12.73
N ALA A 44 -8.75 5.10 -11.63
CA ALA A 44 -8.16 6.39 -11.32
C ALA A 44 -7.13 6.81 -12.38
N ARG A 45 -7.03 8.12 -12.62
CA ARG A 45 -6.05 8.72 -13.53
C ARG A 45 -4.77 9.03 -12.76
N ILE A 46 -3.64 8.50 -13.21
CA ILE A 46 -2.32 8.72 -12.61
C ILE A 46 -1.62 9.84 -13.36
N ILE A 47 -0.99 10.75 -12.63
CA ILE A 47 -0.08 11.77 -13.14
C ILE A 47 1.21 11.63 -12.34
N THR A 48 2.35 11.39 -13.00
CA THR A 48 3.66 11.27 -12.35
C THR A 48 4.59 12.34 -12.86
N ASN A 49 5.25 13.04 -11.93
CA ASN A 49 6.36 13.94 -12.18
C ASN A 49 7.62 13.21 -11.73
N ARG A 50 8.43 12.70 -12.66
CA ARG A 50 9.73 12.08 -12.33
C ARG A 50 10.82 13.12 -12.62
N ILE A 51 11.78 13.33 -11.71
CA ILE A 51 12.94 14.21 -11.97
C ILE A 51 13.61 13.76 -13.28
N GLY A 52 13.79 14.70 -14.20
CA GLY A 52 14.38 14.43 -15.53
C GLY A 52 13.43 13.82 -16.56
N SER A 53 12.12 13.72 -16.29
CA SER A 53 11.13 13.31 -17.28
C SER A 53 10.22 14.47 -17.67
N ASP A 54 10.31 14.85 -18.93
CA ASP A 54 9.39 15.71 -19.68
C ASP A 54 8.00 15.07 -19.92
N ARG A 55 7.81 13.82 -19.49
CA ARG A 55 6.62 13.01 -19.76
C ARG A 55 5.71 12.93 -18.56
N HIS A 56 4.67 13.76 -18.57
CA HIS A 56 3.47 13.60 -17.76
C HIS A 56 2.70 12.35 -18.24
N TYR A 57 3.11 11.15 -17.82
CA TYR A 57 2.42 9.93 -18.21
C TYR A 57 1.03 9.87 -17.57
N LYS A 58 0.02 10.19 -18.36
CA LYS A 58 -1.38 9.95 -18.02
C LYS A 58 -1.67 8.47 -18.26
N SER A 59 -1.78 7.68 -17.19
CA SER A 59 -2.22 6.29 -17.27
C SER A 59 -3.47 6.08 -16.42
N LYS A 60 -4.19 4.99 -16.69
CA LYS A 60 -5.33 4.57 -15.88
C LYS A 60 -4.94 3.36 -15.04
N VAL A 61 -5.36 3.33 -13.79
CA VAL A 61 -5.22 2.16 -12.93
C VAL A 61 -6.16 1.06 -13.45
N VAL A 62 -5.57 0.02 -14.04
CA VAL A 62 -6.32 -1.11 -14.62
C VAL A 62 -6.68 -2.16 -13.57
N GLU A 63 -5.87 -2.29 -12.54
CA GLU A 63 -6.02 -3.32 -11.52
C GLU A 63 -6.74 -2.76 -10.30
N PRO A 64 -7.87 -3.38 -9.89
CA PRO A 64 -8.57 -2.95 -8.69
C PRO A 64 -7.64 -2.97 -7.47
N SER A 65 -7.68 -1.90 -6.69
CA SER A 65 -6.97 -1.85 -5.42
C SER A 65 -7.71 -1.02 -4.40
N LEU A 66 -7.62 -1.45 -3.13
CA LEU A 66 -8.08 -0.71 -1.96
C LEU A 66 -6.87 -0.15 -1.23
N TRP A 67 -6.93 1.15 -0.96
CA TRP A 67 -5.87 1.92 -0.35
C TRP A 67 -6.36 2.44 0.99
N TYR A 68 -5.65 2.10 2.05
CA TYR A 68 -5.95 2.48 3.42
C TYR A 68 -4.96 3.54 3.86
N PHE A 69 -5.50 4.70 4.18
CA PHE A 69 -4.78 5.84 4.75
C PHE A 69 -5.15 5.96 6.22
N PHE A 70 -4.17 5.72 7.09
CA PHE A 70 -4.40 5.70 8.53
C PHE A 70 -4.24 7.10 9.13
N LYS A 71 -5.10 7.44 10.09
CA LYS A 71 -5.09 8.77 10.73
C LYS A 71 -3.83 9.00 11.58
N ASN A 72 -3.27 7.93 12.16
CA ASN A 72 -2.17 8.01 13.12
C ASN A 72 -0.97 7.08 12.81
N GLU A 73 -1.06 6.26 11.76
CA GLU A 73 0.05 5.36 11.38
C GLU A 73 0.96 6.00 10.33
N TRP A 74 2.23 5.60 10.35
CA TRP A 74 3.26 6.10 9.44
C TRP A 74 3.44 5.20 8.22
N PHE A 75 2.32 4.68 7.72
CA PHE A 75 2.30 3.91 6.48
C PHE A 75 0.93 3.96 5.82
N ASN A 76 0.90 3.74 4.52
CA ASN A 76 -0.30 3.45 3.76
C ASN A 76 -0.31 1.97 3.40
N LEU A 77 -1.48 1.32 3.48
CA LEU A 77 -1.64 -0.09 3.14
C LEU A 77 -2.46 -0.22 1.86
N ILE A 78 -1.96 -1.01 0.91
CA ILE A 78 -2.56 -1.19 -0.40
C ILE A 78 -2.76 -2.68 -0.65
N TYR A 79 -4.02 -3.07 -0.89
CA TYR A 79 -4.37 -4.39 -1.41
C TYR A 79 -4.71 -4.26 -2.88
N GLN A 80 -3.89 -4.88 -3.73
CA GLN A 80 -4.05 -4.84 -5.19
C GLN A 80 -4.39 -6.23 -5.72
N GLN A 81 -5.51 -6.31 -6.44
CA GLN A 81 -5.91 -7.52 -7.15
C GLN A 81 -5.11 -7.67 -8.43
N ARG A 82 -4.19 -8.65 -8.46
CA ARG A 82 -3.57 -9.15 -9.69
C ARG A 82 -4.36 -10.37 -10.20
N SER A 83 -4.19 -10.74 -11.47
CA SER A 83 -4.96 -11.79 -12.16
C SER A 83 -5.36 -12.98 -11.28
N ASN A 84 -4.40 -13.64 -10.64
CA ASN A 84 -4.63 -14.85 -9.84
C ASN A 84 -4.26 -14.72 -8.36
N HIS A 85 -3.86 -13.53 -7.90
CA HIS A 85 -3.36 -13.34 -6.54
C HIS A 85 -3.58 -11.93 -6.00
N MET A 86 -3.54 -11.81 -4.68
CA MET A 86 -3.54 -10.53 -3.99
C MET A 86 -2.11 -10.08 -3.75
N ARG A 87 -1.77 -8.85 -4.15
CA ARG A 87 -0.54 -8.19 -3.77
C ARG A 87 -0.84 -7.26 -2.60
N VAL A 88 -0.08 -7.42 -1.52
CA VAL A 88 -0.01 -6.47 -0.41
C VAL A 88 1.16 -5.57 -0.69
N TYR A 89 0.93 -4.27 -0.61
CA TYR A 89 1.95 -3.25 -0.71
C TYR A 89 1.77 -2.28 0.46
N ILE A 90 2.85 -1.92 1.11
CA ILE A 90 2.85 -1.02 2.26
C ILE A 90 3.90 0.04 1.98
N ASN A 91 3.47 1.30 1.96
CA ASN A 91 4.35 2.45 1.76
C ASN A 91 4.59 3.13 3.09
N ILE A 92 5.85 3.27 3.52
CA ILE A 92 6.16 4.10 4.69
C ILE A 92 5.97 5.57 4.31
N ALA A 93 4.99 6.18 4.94
CA ALA A 93 4.51 7.51 4.61
C ALA A 93 4.18 8.29 5.89
N SER A 94 4.04 9.62 5.79
CA SER A 94 3.43 10.37 6.88
C SER A 94 1.96 9.96 7.05
N PRO A 95 1.38 10.14 8.25
CA PRO A 95 -0.07 10.22 8.37
C PRO A 95 -0.60 11.23 7.35
N TYR A 96 -1.76 10.92 6.77
CA TYR A 96 -2.35 11.76 5.75
C TYR A 96 -2.99 13.01 6.36
N ILE A 97 -3.08 14.07 5.56
CA ILE A 97 -4.03 15.16 5.79
C ILE A 97 -5.08 15.15 4.69
N TYR A 98 -6.26 15.69 4.98
CA TYR A 98 -7.33 15.86 4.01
C TYR A 98 -7.73 17.32 3.91
N GLU A 99 -7.52 17.90 2.74
CA GLU A 99 -7.92 19.27 2.42
C GLU A 99 -8.20 19.40 0.93
N GLN A 100 -9.10 20.31 0.55
CA GLN A 100 -9.43 20.58 -0.86
C GLN A 100 -9.79 19.31 -1.64
N ASP A 101 -10.61 18.44 -1.03
CA ASP A 101 -11.00 17.15 -1.58
C ASP A 101 -9.83 16.24 -2.00
N THR A 102 -8.70 16.39 -1.30
CA THR A 102 -7.45 15.72 -1.61
C THR A 102 -6.83 15.10 -0.36
N ILE A 103 -6.55 13.80 -0.40
CA ILE A 103 -5.66 13.14 0.57
C ILE A 103 -4.22 13.50 0.18
N LYS A 104 -3.45 14.03 1.13
CA LYS A 104 -2.05 14.42 0.93
C LYS A 104 -1.18 13.71 1.95
N TYR A 105 -0.05 13.15 1.52
CA TYR A 105 0.92 12.51 2.41
C TYR A 105 2.34 12.70 1.88
N ILE A 106 3.32 12.54 2.77
CA ILE A 106 4.75 12.50 2.42
C ILE A 106 5.16 11.04 2.29
N ASP A 107 5.79 10.71 1.17
CA ASP A 107 6.36 9.41 0.83
C ASP A 107 7.83 9.35 1.25
N PHE A 108 8.22 8.30 1.97
CA PHE A 108 9.58 8.14 2.49
C PHE A 108 10.39 7.05 1.77
N ASP A 109 10.02 6.72 0.54
CA ASP A 109 10.72 5.79 -0.37
C ASP A 109 10.73 4.31 0.07
N ILE A 110 10.77 3.99 1.36
CA ILE A 110 10.77 2.61 1.84
C ILE A 110 9.38 2.00 1.65
N ASP A 111 9.34 0.93 0.88
CA ASP A 111 8.13 0.14 0.66
C ASP A 111 8.32 -1.32 1.10
N PHE A 112 7.20 -1.98 1.34
CA PHE A 112 7.12 -3.41 1.47
C PHE A 112 6.14 -4.00 0.44
N THR A 113 6.46 -5.16 -0.08
CA THR A 113 5.56 -5.91 -0.95
C THR A 113 5.69 -7.39 -0.69
N ASN A 114 4.59 -8.14 -0.77
CA ASN A 114 4.70 -9.58 -0.89
C ASN A 114 4.76 -9.98 -2.37
N ASN A 115 5.56 -11.00 -2.69
CA ASN A 115 5.52 -11.65 -4.01
C ASN A 115 4.58 -12.85 -3.91
N ALA A 116 3.47 -12.81 -4.63
CA ALA A 116 2.52 -13.93 -4.63
C ALA A 116 3.03 -15.20 -5.33
N PHE A 117 4.14 -15.09 -6.05
CA PHE A 117 4.79 -16.21 -6.75
C PHE A 117 5.84 -16.93 -5.88
N GLU A 118 6.18 -16.40 -4.71
CA GLU A 118 7.13 -17.02 -3.80
C GLU A 118 6.41 -17.88 -2.76
N LYS A 119 6.85 -19.14 -2.62
CA LYS A 119 6.24 -20.18 -1.75
C LYS A 119 6.05 -19.78 -0.27
N LYS A 120 6.68 -18.70 0.19
CA LYS A 120 6.71 -18.28 1.60
C LYS A 120 5.78 -17.11 1.96
N HIS A 121 5.07 -16.48 1.02
CA HIS A 121 4.28 -15.26 1.32
C HIS A 121 5.07 -14.19 2.11
N ALA A 122 6.40 -14.15 1.95
CA ALA A 122 7.25 -13.29 2.75
C ALA A 122 7.09 -11.83 2.31
N LEU A 123 6.99 -10.94 3.29
CA LEU A 123 7.05 -9.50 3.06
C LEU A 123 8.50 -9.13 2.70
N ARG A 124 8.68 -8.48 1.54
CA ARG A 124 9.98 -7.99 1.09
C ARG A 124 10.01 -6.48 1.22
N LYS A 125 11.01 -5.97 1.92
CA LYS A 125 11.37 -4.56 1.96
C LYS A 125 12.12 -4.19 0.68
N ILE A 126 11.73 -3.11 0.03
CA ILE A 126 12.29 -2.63 -1.24
C ILE A 126 12.65 -1.14 -1.13
N ASP A 127 13.35 -0.62 -2.14
CA ASP A 127 13.68 0.81 -2.31
C ASP A 127 14.49 1.45 -1.15
N ILE A 128 15.18 0.62 -0.36
CA ILE A 128 16.10 1.06 0.72
C ILE A 128 17.19 2.00 0.18
N ASN A 129 17.76 1.69 -0.98
CA ASN A 129 18.80 2.52 -1.58
C ASN A 129 18.26 3.90 -2.02
N GLU A 130 16.99 3.96 -2.45
CA GLU A 130 16.33 5.23 -2.79
C GLU A 130 16.13 6.08 -1.54
N PHE A 131 15.66 5.47 -0.44
CA PHE A 131 15.59 6.13 0.86
C PHE A 131 16.95 6.64 1.35
N GLU A 132 18.01 5.83 1.29
CA GLU A 132 19.35 6.24 1.73
C GLU A 132 19.88 7.42 0.91
N TYR A 133 19.61 7.43 -0.39
CA TYR A 133 19.98 8.52 -1.28
C TYR A 133 19.16 9.79 -0.99
N HIS A 134 17.82 9.69 -0.96
CA HIS A 134 16.94 10.83 -0.73
C HIS A 134 17.06 11.40 0.68
N SER A 135 17.25 10.57 1.70
CA SER A 135 17.42 11.05 3.08
C SER A 135 18.68 11.92 3.25
N LYS A 136 19.74 11.65 2.47
CA LYS A 136 20.93 12.51 2.38
C LYS A 136 20.65 13.75 1.53
N LEU A 137 20.12 13.56 0.32
CA LEU A 137 19.86 14.65 -0.64
C LEU A 137 18.90 15.71 -0.08
N LEU A 138 17.85 15.27 0.61
CA LEU A 138 16.78 16.10 1.16
C LEU A 138 16.99 16.44 2.65
N ASN A 139 18.17 16.13 3.20
CA ASN A 139 18.57 16.46 4.57
C ASN A 139 17.56 16.03 5.64
N TYR A 140 17.14 14.77 5.65
CA TYR A 140 16.17 14.27 6.63
C TYR A 140 16.75 14.40 8.05
N PRO A 141 16.02 15.02 9.00
CA PRO A 141 16.44 15.08 10.39
C PRO A 141 16.65 13.68 10.97
N ASN A 142 17.61 13.52 11.89
CA ASN A 142 17.89 12.22 12.52
C ASN A 142 16.64 11.63 13.21
N ALA A 143 15.82 12.46 13.85
CA ALA A 143 14.57 12.04 14.45
C ALA A 143 13.60 11.43 13.43
N LEU A 144 13.51 12.01 12.22
CA LEU A 144 12.66 11.50 11.15
C LEU A 144 13.18 10.16 10.62
N LYS A 145 14.48 10.06 10.35
CA LYS A 145 15.10 8.80 9.91
C LYS A 145 14.86 7.67 10.93
N ASN A 146 15.03 7.97 12.22
CA ASN A 146 14.74 7.01 13.29
C ASN A 146 13.27 6.59 13.30
N LYS A 147 12.34 7.53 13.15
CA LYS A 147 10.90 7.22 13.06
C LYS A 147 10.58 6.30 11.89
N ILE A 148 11.16 6.55 10.72
CA ILE A 148 10.98 5.72 9.51
C ILE A 148 11.52 4.30 9.73
N ILE A 149 12.72 4.15 10.30
CA ILE A 149 13.35 2.84 10.57
C ILE A 149 12.55 2.04 11.60
N ILE A 150 12.11 2.67 12.69
CA ILE A 150 11.26 2.01 13.70
C ILE A 150 9.93 1.59 13.06
N THR A 151 9.34 2.45 12.23
CA THR A 151 8.09 2.12 11.52
C THR A 151 8.28 0.92 10.60
N ALA A 152 9.39 0.86 9.86
CA ALA A 152 9.72 -0.28 9.00
C ALA A 152 9.81 -1.59 9.80
N HIS A 153 10.49 -1.56 10.95
CA HIS A 153 10.58 -2.73 11.84
C HIS A 153 9.21 -3.16 12.38
N ASN A 154 8.37 -2.20 12.80
CA ASN A 154 7.04 -2.47 13.30
C ASN A 154 6.13 -3.10 12.23
N ILE A 155 6.23 -2.66 10.98
CA ILE A 155 5.46 -3.24 9.86
C ILE A 155 5.78 -4.73 9.68
N GLU A 156 7.05 -5.12 9.76
CA GLU A 156 7.46 -6.53 9.68
C GLU A 156 6.79 -7.36 10.79
N GLN A 157 6.77 -6.85 12.02
CA GLN A 157 6.11 -7.52 13.15
C GLN A 157 4.59 -7.60 12.95
N LYS A 158 3.94 -6.51 12.55
CA LYS A 158 2.50 -6.47 12.25
C LYS A 158 2.11 -7.47 11.18
N PHE A 159 2.95 -7.63 10.15
CA PHE A 159 2.73 -8.61 9.10
C PHE A 159 2.90 -10.05 9.61
N ILE A 160 3.97 -10.34 10.36
CA ILE A 160 4.23 -11.67 10.93
C ILE A 160 3.10 -12.10 11.87
N ASN A 161 2.58 -11.16 12.67
CA ASN A 161 1.49 -11.40 13.62
C ASN A 161 0.10 -11.45 12.96
N GLY A 162 0.00 -11.14 11.66
CA GLY A 162 -1.28 -11.09 10.94
C GLY A 162 -2.17 -9.91 11.36
N GLU A 163 -1.64 -8.88 12.02
CA GLU A 163 -2.41 -7.71 12.47
C GLU A 163 -3.02 -6.94 11.31
N LEU A 164 -2.37 -6.98 10.14
CA LEU A 164 -2.85 -6.29 8.95
C LEU A 164 -4.01 -7.04 8.26
N ASP A 165 -4.19 -8.34 8.52
CA ASP A 165 -5.22 -9.15 7.88
C ASP A 165 -6.64 -8.66 8.21
N LYS A 166 -6.82 -7.92 9.31
CA LYS A 166 -8.12 -7.36 9.71
C LYS A 166 -8.61 -6.26 8.76
N TYR A 167 -7.69 -5.53 8.11
CA TYR A 167 -8.03 -4.52 7.10
C TYR A 167 -8.27 -5.15 5.72
N PHE A 168 -8.09 -6.47 5.62
CA PHE A 168 -8.44 -7.18 4.42
C PHE A 168 -9.97 -7.29 4.30
N ASN A 169 -10.59 -6.30 3.66
CA ASN A 169 -12.03 -6.32 3.40
C ASN A 169 -12.35 -7.29 2.24
N ASN A 170 -13.18 -8.32 2.48
CA ASN A 170 -13.60 -9.31 1.47
C ASN A 170 -14.55 -8.73 0.39
N ASN A 171 -14.82 -7.42 0.43
CA ASN A 171 -15.65 -6.72 -0.56
C ASN A 171 -14.85 -6.15 -1.74
N LEU A 172 -13.62 -6.61 -1.97
CA LEU A 172 -12.94 -6.41 -3.25
C LEU A 172 -13.77 -7.07 -4.35
N LEU A 173 -14.30 -6.25 -5.26
CA LEU A 173 -14.95 -6.71 -6.48
C LEU A 173 -13.86 -7.02 -7.51
N ASN A 174 -13.89 -8.22 -8.09
CA ASN A 174 -13.05 -8.53 -9.25
C ASN A 174 -13.55 -7.76 -10.49
N LYS A 175 -12.87 -7.90 -11.63
CA LYS A 175 -13.27 -7.24 -12.90
C LYS A 175 -14.70 -7.59 -13.36
N SER A 176 -15.28 -8.70 -12.89
CA SER A 176 -16.64 -9.15 -13.19
C SER A 176 -17.67 -8.77 -12.12
N GLY A 177 -17.29 -8.04 -11.06
CA GLY A 177 -18.22 -7.63 -10.00
C GLY A 177 -18.53 -8.71 -8.97
N GLU A 178 -17.77 -9.81 -8.94
CA GLU A 178 -17.92 -10.86 -7.92
C GLU A 178 -17.12 -10.51 -6.66
N LYS A 179 -17.71 -10.80 -5.50
CA LYS A 179 -17.05 -10.66 -4.19
C LYS A 179 -15.88 -11.64 -4.07
N TYR A 180 -14.67 -11.12 -3.93
CA TYR A 180 -13.47 -11.92 -3.78
C TYR A 180 -13.21 -12.33 -2.32
N ASN A 181 -13.30 -13.62 -2.02
CA ASN A 181 -13.02 -14.17 -0.68
C ASN A 181 -11.53 -14.56 -0.53
N ALA A 182 -10.67 -13.58 -0.20
CA ALA A 182 -9.23 -13.82 -0.10
C ALA A 182 -8.83 -14.60 1.15
N LYS A 183 -9.61 -14.52 2.25
CA LYS A 183 -9.37 -15.34 3.46
C LYS A 183 -9.31 -16.82 3.09
N LYS A 184 -10.22 -17.28 2.20
CA LYS A 184 -10.20 -18.66 1.67
C LYS A 184 -8.92 -18.99 0.90
N ARG A 185 -8.35 -18.07 0.13
CA ARG A 185 -7.12 -18.31 -0.67
C ARG A 185 -5.82 -18.17 0.14
N LEU A 186 -5.73 -17.21 1.06
CA LEU A 186 -4.66 -17.11 2.06
C LEU A 186 -4.60 -18.38 2.92
N LEU A 187 -5.76 -18.91 3.35
CA LEU A 187 -5.85 -20.16 4.11
C LEU A 187 -5.57 -21.42 3.27
N GLN A 188 -5.92 -21.44 1.98
CA GLN A 188 -5.54 -22.53 1.07
C GLN A 188 -4.02 -22.61 0.84
N GLY A 189 -3.31 -21.47 0.91
CA GLY A 189 -1.85 -21.43 0.96
C GLY A 189 -1.28 -22.09 2.22
N LYS A 190 -1.86 -21.81 3.38
CA LYS A 190 -1.51 -22.44 4.67
C LYS A 190 -1.80 -23.95 4.70
N ASN A 191 -2.95 -24.40 4.17
CA ASN A 191 -3.29 -25.84 4.15
C ASN A 191 -2.42 -26.67 3.20
N LYS A 192 -1.81 -26.07 2.16
CA LYS A 192 -0.80 -26.74 1.33
C LYS A 192 0.55 -26.90 2.05
N GLN A 193 0.90 -26.03 3.00
CA GLN A 193 2.11 -26.16 3.82
C GLN A 193 2.07 -27.37 4.75
N ASN A 194 0.91 -27.69 5.35
CA ASN A 194 0.79 -28.84 6.27
C ASN A 194 0.89 -30.22 5.58
N LYS A 195 0.68 -30.30 4.26
CA LYS A 195 0.82 -31.56 3.51
C LYS A 195 2.23 -31.81 2.96
N SER A 196 3.09 -30.79 2.84
CA SER A 196 4.45 -30.97 2.28
C SER A 196 5.54 -31.18 3.32
N VAL A 197 5.28 -30.92 4.61
CA VAL A 197 6.28 -31.07 5.69
C VAL A 197 6.49 -32.52 6.11
N TYR A 198 5.56 -33.44 5.77
CA TYR A 198 5.64 -34.86 6.15
C TYR A 198 6.11 -35.83 5.06
N ARG A 199 6.67 -35.35 3.92
CA ARG A 199 7.05 -36.25 2.81
C ARG A 199 8.51 -36.18 2.36
N SER A 200 9.43 -35.82 3.26
CA SER A 200 10.87 -35.95 2.99
C SER A 200 11.66 -36.21 4.27
N LYS A 201 11.46 -37.40 4.83
CA LYS A 201 12.45 -38.14 5.64
C LYS A 201 12.22 -39.63 5.40
N GLU A 202 12.68 -40.09 4.25
CA GLU A 202 12.98 -41.49 3.95
C GLU A 202 13.73 -41.46 2.61
N ILE A 203 15.05 -41.42 2.71
CA ILE A 203 16.10 -42.10 1.93
C ILE A 203 17.42 -41.73 2.62
#